data_AF-K2AMF9-F1
#
_entry.id   AF-K2AMF9-F1
#
_cell.length_a   1.000
_cell.length_b   1.000
_cell.length_c   1.000
_cell.angle_alpha   90.00
_cell.angle_beta   90.00
_cell.angle_gamma   90.00
#
_symmetry.space_group_name_H-M   'P 1'
#
loop_
_entity.id
_entity.type
_entity.pdbx_description
1 polymer ?
#
loop_
_entity_poly.entity_id
_entity_poly.type
_entity_poly.pdbx_seq_one_letter_code
_entity_poly.pdbx_strand_id
1 'polypeptide(L)'
;MFDTTIFNQIIIFFAQHLFWVSLIAYFGFTLYLGKKKSVLIPFLLLSSLVFSGTFLLSRLLSFFIKIPRPFVVDSINPLFPHVIDNGFPSDHTLLTATIAASVFVFNKKLGSLLFVLTAFVGLARVIAGVHHISDIVGAIIISILIANLVYSAIKNINQTKFKTLNQLILSSRKIINRPTSSP
;
A
#
# COMPACT_ATOMS: atom_id res chain seq x y z
N MET A 1 -34.70 -6.79 -10.42
CA MET A 1 -34.18 -7.84 -11.32
C MET A 1 -32.76 -7.41 -11.68
N PHE A 2 -31.73 -8.05 -11.09
CA PHE A 2 -30.35 -7.74 -11.46
C PHE A 2 -30.20 -8.07 -12.95
N ASP A 3 -29.80 -7.10 -13.75
CA ASP A 3 -29.58 -7.29 -15.18
C ASP A 3 -28.46 -8.33 -15.37
N THR A 4 -28.82 -9.53 -15.84
CA THR A 4 -27.98 -10.74 -15.85
C THR A 4 -27.03 -10.80 -17.03
N THR A 5 -26.69 -9.66 -17.62
CA THR A 5 -25.73 -9.63 -18.72
C THR A 5 -24.37 -10.16 -18.26
N ILE A 6 -23.69 -10.88 -19.15
CA ILE A 6 -22.31 -11.36 -18.92
C ILE A 6 -21.40 -10.21 -18.50
N PHE A 7 -21.63 -9.01 -19.06
CA PHE A 7 -20.93 -7.79 -18.70
C PHE A 7 -21.05 -7.47 -17.20
N ASN A 8 -22.26 -7.44 -16.64
CA ASN A 8 -22.46 -7.14 -15.22
C ASN A 8 -21.81 -8.18 -14.31
N GLN A 9 -21.84 -9.47 -14.68
CA GLN A 9 -21.16 -10.52 -13.92
C GLN A 9 -19.64 -10.31 -13.89
N ILE A 10 -19.04 -9.92 -15.02
CA ILE A 10 -17.61 -9.58 -15.09
C ILE A 10 -17.31 -8.39 -14.17
N ILE A 11 -18.11 -7.32 -14.21
CA ILE A 11 -17.89 -6.16 -13.34
C ILE A 11 -18.01 -6.54 -11.86
N ILE A 12 -19.01 -7.33 -11.48
CA ILE A 12 -19.18 -7.82 -10.10
C ILE A 12 -17.95 -8.62 -9.67
N PHE A 13 -17.47 -9.54 -10.52
CA PHE A 13 -16.28 -10.33 -10.22
C PHE A 13 -15.05 -9.45 -10.00
N PHE A 14 -14.82 -8.47 -10.88
CA PHE A 14 -13.69 -7.55 -10.76
C PHE A 14 -13.80 -6.68 -9.50
N ALA A 15 -15.00 -6.21 -9.18
CA ALA A 15 -15.26 -5.37 -8.02
C ALA A 15 -15.14 -6.12 -6.68
N GLN A 16 -15.58 -7.39 -6.62
CA GLN A 16 -15.70 -8.14 -5.36
C GLN A 16 -14.66 -9.24 -5.15
N HIS A 17 -14.01 -9.73 -6.20
CA HIS A 17 -13.18 -10.94 -6.10
C HIS A 17 -11.75 -10.76 -6.59
N LEU A 18 -11.50 -9.83 -7.52
CA LEU A 18 -10.16 -9.64 -8.08
C LEU A 18 -9.11 -9.23 -7.03
N PHE A 19 -9.51 -8.61 -5.91
CA PHE A 19 -8.60 -8.30 -4.81
C PHE A 19 -7.93 -9.54 -4.19
N TRP A 20 -8.57 -10.72 -4.26
CA TRP A 20 -7.97 -11.98 -3.80
C TRP A 20 -6.71 -12.33 -4.57
N VAL A 21 -6.63 -11.97 -5.85
CA VAL A 21 -5.43 -12.17 -6.66
C VAL A 21 -4.26 -11.35 -6.12
N SER A 22 -4.50 -10.11 -5.68
CA SER A 22 -3.46 -9.31 -5.00
C SER A 22 -3.00 -9.95 -3.70
N LEU A 23 -3.92 -10.50 -2.90
CA LEU A 23 -3.56 -11.20 -1.66
C LEU A 23 -2.72 -12.44 -1.94
N ILE A 24 -3.15 -13.30 -2.87
CA ILE A 24 -2.41 -14.50 -3.28
C ILE A 24 -1.03 -14.11 -3.79
N ALA A 25 -0.92 -13.07 -4.62
CA ALA A 25 0.36 -12.58 -5.11
C ALA A 25 1.27 -12.07 -3.98
N TYR A 26 0.72 -11.36 -2.99
CA TYR A 26 1.45 -10.89 -1.82
C TYR A 26 1.99 -12.06 -0.99
N PHE A 27 1.16 -13.04 -0.67
CA PHE A 27 1.58 -14.22 0.08
C PHE A 27 2.56 -15.09 -0.70
N GLY A 28 2.31 -15.31 -2.00
CA GLY A 28 3.23 -16.02 -2.89
C GLY A 28 4.59 -15.34 -2.97
N PHE A 29 4.62 -14.01 -3.06
CA PHE A 29 5.85 -13.23 -3.03
C PHE A 29 6.56 -13.34 -1.67
N THR A 30 5.81 -13.30 -0.57
CA THR A 30 6.34 -13.49 0.78
C THR A 30 7.01 -14.87 0.94
N LEU A 31 6.34 -15.93 0.47
CA LEU A 31 6.89 -17.29 0.49
C LEU A 31 8.13 -17.42 -0.41
N TYR A 32 8.11 -16.80 -1.59
CA TYR A 32 9.28 -16.73 -2.48
C TYR A 32 10.49 -16.09 -1.79
N LEU A 33 10.29 -14.98 -1.05
CA LEU A 33 11.33 -14.32 -0.27
C LEU A 33 11.79 -15.15 0.95
N GLY A 34 10.99 -16.11 1.42
CA GLY A 34 11.30 -16.96 2.57
C GLY A 34 12.61 -17.73 2.49
N LYS A 35 13.12 -17.95 1.27
CA LYS A 35 14.44 -18.55 1.04
C LYS A 35 15.61 -17.66 1.46
N LYS A 36 15.40 -16.35 1.59
CA LYS A 36 16.41 -15.34 1.94
C LYS A 36 15.91 -14.43 3.06
N LYS A 37 16.13 -14.85 4.32
CA LYS A 37 15.70 -14.11 5.52
C LYS A 37 16.19 -12.66 5.56
N SER A 38 17.36 -12.37 4.98
CA SER A 38 17.92 -11.02 4.86
C SER A 38 17.06 -10.05 4.05
N VAL A 39 16.19 -10.56 3.15
CA VAL A 39 15.23 -9.75 2.38
C VAL A 39 13.81 -9.90 2.93
N LEU A 40 13.42 -11.09 3.40
CA LEU A 40 12.10 -11.34 3.96
C LEU A 40 11.80 -10.44 5.17
N ILE A 41 12.71 -10.35 6.14
CA ILE A 41 12.47 -9.58 7.38
C ILE A 41 12.26 -8.09 7.08
N PRO A 42 13.14 -7.42 6.30
CA PRO A 42 12.89 -6.03 5.89
C PRO A 42 11.57 -5.86 5.13
N PHE A 43 11.21 -6.80 4.25
CA PHE A 43 9.95 -6.75 3.51
C PHE A 43 8.73 -6.80 4.44
N LEU A 44 8.72 -7.71 5.41
CA LEU A 44 7.63 -7.82 6.38
C LEU A 44 7.54 -6.58 7.27
N LEU A 45 8.66 -6.05 7.75
CA LEU A 45 8.68 -4.83 8.57
C LEU A 45 8.18 -3.62 7.78
N LEU A 46 8.67 -3.43 6.56
CA LEU A 46 8.18 -2.37 5.68
C LEU A 46 6.68 -2.52 5.45
N SER A 47 6.24 -3.70 5.00
CA SER A 47 4.84 -3.96 4.67
C SER A 47 3.95 -3.70 5.89
N SER A 48 4.30 -4.21 7.07
CA SER A 48 3.52 -3.95 8.30
C SER A 48 3.36 -2.46 8.60
N LEU A 49 4.43 -1.67 8.48
CA LEU A 49 4.37 -0.21 8.67
C LEU A 49 3.52 0.47 7.60
N VAL A 50 3.60 0.03 6.34
CA VAL A 50 2.81 0.56 5.24
C VAL A 50 1.32 0.23 5.41
N PHE A 51 0.98 -1.01 5.73
CA PHE A 51 -0.41 -1.40 6.06
C PHE A 51 -0.97 -0.61 7.23
N SER A 52 -0.21 -0.47 8.31
CA SER A 52 -0.65 0.26 9.50
C SER A 52 -0.82 1.75 9.21
N GLY A 53 0.14 2.36 8.52
CA GLY A 53 0.10 3.78 8.16
C GLY A 53 -1.02 4.12 7.17
N THR A 54 -1.25 3.28 6.16
CA THR A 54 -2.34 3.47 5.19
C THR A 54 -3.71 3.30 5.84
N PHE A 55 -3.87 2.28 6.70
CA PHE A 55 -5.10 2.09 7.45
C PHE A 55 -5.39 3.28 8.37
N LEU A 56 -4.40 3.73 9.14
CA LEU A 56 -4.55 4.86 10.06
C LEU A 56 -4.91 6.14 9.30
N LEU A 57 -4.18 6.46 8.23
CA LEU A 57 -4.44 7.66 7.44
C LEU A 57 -5.79 7.58 6.73
N SER A 58 -6.17 6.41 6.22
CA SER A 58 -7.50 6.18 5.65
C SER A 58 -8.59 6.46 6.67
N ARG A 59 -8.51 5.89 7.88
CA ARG A 59 -9.52 6.11 8.93
C ARG A 59 -9.60 7.57 9.37
N LEU A 60 -8.45 8.25 9.48
CA LEU A 60 -8.39 9.67 9.77
C LEU A 60 -9.09 10.49 8.67
N LEU A 61 -8.76 10.23 7.40
CA LEU A 61 -9.36 10.95 6.28
C LEU A 61 -10.85 10.64 6.13
N SER A 62 -11.29 9.39 6.32
CA SER A 62 -12.72 9.03 6.33
C SER A 62 -13.49 9.68 7.46
N PHE A 63 -12.83 10.11 8.55
CA PHE A 63 -13.47 10.87 9.61
C PHE A 63 -13.80 12.30 9.16
N PHE A 64 -12.85 12.97 8.50
CA PHE A 64 -13.00 14.37 8.07
C PHE A 64 -13.68 14.54 6.70
N ILE A 65 -13.45 13.61 5.77
CA ILE A 65 -13.93 13.66 4.39
C ILE A 65 -15.11 12.71 4.28
N LYS A 66 -16.31 13.29 4.20
CA LYS A 66 -17.57 12.56 3.99
C LYS A 66 -18.02 12.73 2.56
N ILE A 67 -17.88 11.67 1.76
CA ILE A 67 -18.35 11.62 0.38
C ILE A 67 -19.45 10.54 0.32
N PRO A 68 -20.72 10.93 0.15
CA PRO A 68 -21.79 9.97 -0.04
C PRO A 68 -21.57 9.19 -1.34
N ARG A 69 -21.93 7.90 -1.33
CA ARG A 69 -21.73 7.01 -2.48
C ARG A 69 -22.63 7.40 -3.66
N PRO A 70 -22.24 7.08 -4.91
CA PRO A 70 -23.02 7.43 -6.09
C PRO A 70 -24.49 6.96 -6.02
N PHE A 71 -24.74 5.71 -5.57
CA PHE A 71 -26.11 5.20 -5.43
C PHE A 71 -26.99 5.93 -4.39
N VAL A 72 -26.38 6.73 -3.50
CA VAL A 72 -27.13 7.55 -2.53
C VAL A 72 -27.52 8.89 -3.14
N VAL A 73 -26.62 9.52 -3.88
CA VAL A 73 -26.83 10.89 -4.42
C VAL A 73 -27.48 10.91 -5.80
N ASP A 74 -27.12 9.95 -6.66
CA ASP A 74 -27.55 9.92 -8.06
C ASP A 74 -28.75 8.99 -8.27
N SER A 75 -29.28 8.39 -7.20
CA SER A 75 -30.40 7.42 -7.23
C SER A 75 -30.18 6.27 -8.21
N ILE A 76 -28.92 5.90 -8.48
CA ILE A 76 -28.57 4.78 -9.33
C ILE A 76 -28.71 3.47 -8.55
N ASN A 77 -29.17 2.41 -9.22
CA ASN A 77 -29.15 1.07 -8.63
C ASN A 77 -27.73 0.48 -8.76
N PRO A 78 -27.03 0.19 -7.65
CA PRO A 78 -25.72 -0.43 -7.73
C PRO A 78 -25.85 -1.86 -8.25
N LEU A 79 -24.81 -2.36 -8.93
CA LEU A 79 -24.81 -3.72 -9.50
C LEU A 79 -24.91 -4.82 -8.44
N PHE A 80 -24.62 -4.50 -7.18
CA PHE A 80 -24.73 -5.40 -6.05
C PHE A 80 -25.05 -4.61 -4.76
N PRO A 81 -25.67 -5.26 -3.74
CA PRO A 81 -25.97 -4.60 -2.48
C PRO A 81 -24.71 -4.03 -1.81
N HIS A 82 -24.80 -2.78 -1.36
CA HIS A 82 -23.73 -2.12 -0.62
C HIS A 82 -24.31 -1.28 0.52
N VAL A 83 -23.62 -1.23 1.65
CA VAL A 83 -24.02 -0.42 2.80
C VAL A 83 -23.95 1.08 2.50
N ILE A 84 -24.87 1.84 3.09
CA ILE A 84 -24.91 3.31 3.04
C ILE A 84 -23.92 3.84 4.08
N ASP A 85 -22.68 4.06 3.66
CA ASP A 85 -21.61 4.60 4.47
C ASP A 85 -20.74 5.58 3.66
N ASN A 86 -19.63 6.02 4.24
CA ASN A 86 -18.69 6.91 3.57
C ASN A 86 -17.99 6.21 2.38
N GLY A 87 -17.98 6.84 1.22
CA GLY A 87 -17.31 6.31 0.03
C GLY A 87 -15.79 6.44 0.06
N PHE A 88 -15.26 7.44 0.78
CA PHE A 88 -13.83 7.80 0.70
C PHE A 88 -12.97 7.30 1.88
N PRO A 89 -11.77 6.76 1.62
CA PRO A 89 -11.33 6.18 0.34
C PRO A 89 -11.95 4.79 0.14
N SER A 90 -11.79 4.21 -1.05
CA SER A 90 -12.29 2.86 -1.32
C SER A 90 -11.46 1.78 -0.62
N ASP A 91 -12.06 1.00 0.30
CA ASP A 91 -11.36 -0.05 1.06
C ASP A 91 -10.73 -1.15 0.17
N HIS A 92 -11.43 -1.63 -0.86
CA HIS A 92 -10.90 -2.66 -1.78
C HIS A 92 -9.70 -2.12 -2.58
N THR A 93 -9.81 -0.87 -3.04
CA THR A 93 -8.72 -0.21 -3.76
C THR A 93 -7.55 0.06 -2.83
N LEU A 94 -7.81 0.52 -1.59
CA LEU A 94 -6.79 0.80 -0.59
C LEU A 94 -6.01 -0.46 -0.24
N LEU A 95 -6.69 -1.59 -0.02
CA LEU A 95 -6.05 -2.87 0.26
C LEU A 95 -5.11 -3.28 -0.88
N THR A 96 -5.61 -3.31 -2.11
CA THR A 96 -4.83 -3.76 -3.28
C THR A 96 -3.70 -2.79 -3.61
N ALA A 97 -3.92 -1.48 -3.49
CA ALA A 97 -2.90 -0.45 -3.69
C ALA A 97 -1.79 -0.55 -2.63
N THR A 98 -2.13 -0.85 -1.38
CA THR A 98 -1.18 -1.02 -0.27
C THR A 98 -0.31 -2.25 -0.47
N ILE A 99 -0.90 -3.36 -0.95
CA ILE A 99 -0.17 -4.55 -1.39
C ILE A 99 0.79 -4.18 -2.53
N ALA A 100 0.29 -3.52 -3.58
CA ALA A 100 1.07 -3.15 -4.75
C ALA A 100 2.25 -2.25 -4.37
N ALA A 101 2.03 -1.23 -3.55
CA ALA A 101 3.04 -0.29 -3.07
C ALA A 101 4.12 -0.99 -2.23
N SER A 102 3.73 -1.88 -1.32
CA SER A 102 4.67 -2.63 -0.48
C SER A 102 5.56 -3.55 -1.31
N VAL A 103 4.98 -4.26 -2.29
CA VAL A 103 5.73 -5.13 -3.20
C VAL A 103 6.62 -4.31 -4.14
N PHE A 104 6.15 -3.16 -4.63
CA PHE A 104 6.88 -2.31 -5.58
C PHE A 104 8.25 -1.88 -5.06
N VAL A 105 8.39 -1.63 -3.76
CA VAL A 105 9.66 -1.24 -3.12
C VAL A 105 10.75 -2.32 -3.30
N PHE A 106 10.36 -3.61 -3.33
CA PHE A 106 11.28 -4.74 -3.46
C PHE A 106 11.31 -5.35 -4.87
N ASN A 107 10.19 -5.31 -5.59
CA ASN A 107 10.06 -5.82 -6.94
C ASN A 107 9.16 -4.90 -7.76
N LYS A 108 9.79 -3.95 -8.46
CA LYS A 108 9.09 -2.96 -9.29
C LYS A 108 8.20 -3.59 -10.35
N LYS A 109 8.61 -4.70 -10.97
CA LYS A 109 7.85 -5.37 -12.03
C LYS A 109 6.55 -5.95 -11.45
N LEU A 110 6.64 -6.75 -10.39
CA LEU A 110 5.46 -7.33 -9.75
C LEU A 110 4.56 -6.26 -9.13
N GLY A 111 5.14 -5.27 -8.44
CA GLY A 111 4.39 -4.15 -7.88
C GLY A 111 3.63 -3.34 -8.93
N SER A 112 4.24 -3.08 -10.10
CA SER A 112 3.56 -2.38 -11.21
C SER A 112 2.39 -3.18 -11.76
N LEU A 113 2.54 -4.50 -11.93
CA LEU A 113 1.44 -5.38 -12.34
C LEU A 113 0.30 -5.38 -11.31
N LEU A 114 0.63 -5.34 -10.02
CA LEU A 114 -0.36 -5.24 -8.96
C LEU A 114 -1.08 -3.89 -8.96
N PHE A 115 -0.42 -2.78 -9.30
CA PHE A 115 -1.10 -1.50 -9.49
C PHE A 115 -2.06 -1.50 -10.68
N VAL A 116 -1.71 -2.18 -11.78
CA VAL A 116 -2.64 -2.38 -12.91
C VAL A 116 -3.87 -3.16 -12.44
N LEU A 117 -3.69 -4.21 -11.63
CA LEU A 117 -4.78 -4.96 -11.04
C LEU A 117 -5.64 -4.09 -10.11
N THR A 118 -5.02 -3.25 -9.26
CA THR A 118 -5.71 -2.25 -8.44
C THR A 118 -6.57 -1.31 -9.29
N ALA A 119 -6.06 -0.86 -10.43
CA ALA A 119 -6.83 0.00 -11.33
C ALA A 119 -8.07 -0.72 -11.87
N PHE A 120 -7.97 -2.00 -12.22
CA PHE A 120 -9.12 -2.81 -12.63
C PHE A 120 -10.15 -3.00 -11.51
N VAL A 121 -9.70 -3.28 -10.28
CA VAL A 121 -10.58 -3.35 -9.11
C VAL A 121 -11.31 -2.02 -8.91
N GLY A 122 -10.57 -0.92 -8.90
CA GLY A 122 -11.12 0.41 -8.67
C GLY A 122 -12.11 0.84 -9.76
N LEU A 123 -11.76 0.62 -11.03
CA LEU A 123 -12.63 0.93 -12.16
C LEU A 123 -13.92 0.12 -12.12
N ALA A 124 -13.85 -1.18 -11.82
CA ALA A 124 -15.03 -2.02 -11.68
C ALA A 124 -15.95 -1.54 -10.54
N ARG A 125 -15.38 -1.02 -9.44
CA ARG A 125 -16.14 -0.43 -8.32
C ARG A 125 -16.86 0.86 -8.71
N VAL A 126 -16.25 1.67 -9.59
CA VAL A 126 -16.90 2.87 -10.17
C VAL A 126 -18.03 2.47 -11.10
N ILE A 127 -17.77 1.55 -12.04
CA ILE A 127 -18.79 1.06 -12.99
C ILE A 127 -19.96 0.38 -12.25
N ALA A 128 -19.70 -0.31 -11.14
CA ALA A 128 -20.73 -0.91 -10.31
C ALA A 128 -21.60 0.10 -9.53
N GLY A 129 -21.27 1.39 -9.59
CA GLY A 129 -22.02 2.46 -8.95
C GLY A 129 -21.80 2.60 -7.44
N VAL A 130 -20.75 1.95 -6.89
CA VAL A 130 -20.52 1.91 -5.44
C VAL A 130 -19.46 2.90 -4.96
N HIS A 131 -18.66 3.48 -5.87
CA HIS A 131 -17.62 4.46 -5.55
C HIS A 131 -17.47 5.52 -6.64
N HIS A 132 -17.01 6.70 -6.24
CA HIS A 132 -16.55 7.74 -7.15
C HIS A 132 -15.10 7.48 -7.59
N ILE A 133 -14.69 8.06 -8.72
CA ILE A 133 -13.28 7.98 -9.19
C ILE A 133 -12.33 8.58 -8.13
N SER A 134 -12.74 9.64 -7.44
CA SER A 134 -11.98 10.27 -6.34
C SER A 134 -11.67 9.29 -5.20
N ASP A 135 -12.60 8.38 -4.86
CA ASP A 135 -12.40 7.35 -3.83
C ASP A 135 -11.26 6.39 -4.21
N ILE A 136 -11.16 6.07 -5.50
CA ILE A 136 -10.16 5.15 -6.07
C ILE A 136 -8.79 5.83 -6.10
N VAL A 137 -8.74 7.04 -6.67
CA VAL A 137 -7.50 7.82 -6.78
C VAL A 137 -6.96 8.15 -5.39
N GLY A 138 -7.82 8.55 -4.45
CA GLY A 138 -7.42 8.81 -3.07
C GLY A 138 -6.80 7.59 -2.40
N ALA A 139 -7.40 6.41 -2.55
CA ALA A 139 -6.86 5.17 -2.02
C ALA A 139 -5.45 4.86 -2.56
N ILE A 140 -5.25 5.00 -3.88
CA ILE A 140 -3.95 4.77 -4.53
C ILE A 140 -2.90 5.77 -4.03
N ILE A 141 -3.25 7.05 -3.97
CA ILE A 141 -2.37 8.12 -3.49
C ILE A 141 -1.95 7.86 -2.04
N ILE A 142 -2.90 7.54 -1.15
CA ILE A 142 -2.61 7.22 0.26
C ILE A 142 -1.58 6.08 0.34
N SER A 143 -1.79 4.98 -0.39
CA SER A 143 -0.88 3.84 -0.38
C SER A 143 0.52 4.16 -0.89
N ILE A 144 0.64 4.92 -1.99
CA ILE A 144 1.92 5.33 -2.55
C ILE A 144 2.65 6.30 -1.60
N LEU A 145 1.95 7.28 -1.04
CA LEU A 145 2.53 8.27 -0.14
C LEU A 145 3.09 7.59 1.12
N ILE A 146 2.31 6.74 1.78
CA ILE A 146 2.75 6.03 2.97
C ILE A 146 3.94 5.11 2.65
N ALA A 147 3.90 4.35 1.55
CA ALA A 147 5.02 3.50 1.16
C ALA A 147 6.32 4.28 0.95
N ASN A 148 6.24 5.43 0.28
CA ASN A 148 7.39 6.32 0.07
C ASN A 148 7.91 6.93 1.37
N LEU A 149 7.02 7.36 2.26
CA LEU A 149 7.39 7.91 3.58
C LEU A 149 8.11 6.86 4.43
N VAL A 150 7.54 5.66 4.54
CA VAL A 150 8.14 4.55 5.31
C VAL A 150 9.49 4.16 4.71
N TYR A 151 9.57 3.98 3.38
CA TYR A 151 10.82 3.65 2.70
C TYR A 151 11.91 4.72 2.94
N SER A 152 11.56 6.00 2.81
CA SER A 152 12.48 7.11 3.02
C SER A 152 12.94 7.21 4.48
N ALA A 153 12.04 7.00 5.44
CA ALA A 153 12.37 6.98 6.87
C ALA A 153 13.38 5.86 7.21
N ILE A 154 13.13 4.64 6.73
CA ILE A 154 14.04 3.50 6.94
C ILE A 154 15.41 3.76 6.29
N LYS A 155 15.43 4.27 5.06
CA LYS A 155 16.66 4.62 4.35
C LYS A 155 17.48 5.66 5.12
N ASN A 156 16.83 6.72 5.61
CA ASN A 156 17.48 7.78 6.37
C ASN A 156 18.08 7.26 7.69
N ILE A 157 17.34 6.43 8.44
CA ILE A 157 17.85 5.81 9.68
C ILE A 157 19.11 4.99 9.41
N ASN A 158 19.11 4.17 8.35
CA ASN A 158 20.25 3.34 7.99
C ASN A 158 21.48 4.17 7.60
N GLN A 159 21.28 5.26 6.85
CA GLN A 159 22.36 6.19 6.49
C GLN A 159 22.95 6.90 7.71
N THR A 160 22.11 7.36 8.64
CA THR A 160 22.57 8.02 9.87
C THR A 160 23.37 7.06 10.75
N LYS A 161 22.87 5.83 10.99
CA LYS A 161 23.62 4.81 11.75
C LYS A 161 25.00 4.52 11.14
N PHE A 162 25.07 4.38 9.82
CA PHE A 162 26.33 4.14 9.12
C PHE A 162 27.32 5.30 9.29
N LYS A 163 26.85 6.55 9.19
CA LYS A 163 27.68 7.75 9.43
C LYS A 163 28.21 7.81 10.87
N THR A 164 27.36 7.56 11.87
CA THR A 164 27.76 7.58 13.29
C THR A 164 28.79 6.49 13.60
N LEU A 165 28.59 5.27 13.08
CA LEU A 165 29.56 4.18 13.26
C LEU A 165 30.92 4.52 12.67
N ASN A 166 30.95 5.08 11.45
CA ASN A 166 32.20 5.51 10.82
C ASN A 166 32.88 6.64 11.61
N GLN A 167 32.13 7.59 12.16
CA GLN A 167 32.69 8.64 13.01
C GLN A 167 33.33 8.07 14.28
N LEU A 168 32.67 7.10 14.95
CA LEU A 168 33.20 6.45 16.15
C LEU A 168 34.50 5.65 15.86
N ILE A 169 34.56 4.95 14.73
CA ILE A 169 35.75 4.23 14.27
C ILE A 169 36.90 5.20 13.96
N LEU A 170 36.61 6.33 13.33
CA LEU A 170 37.63 7.35 13.02
C LEU A 170 38.13 8.04 14.29
N SER A 171 37.25 8.35 15.24
CA SER A 171 37.66 8.94 16.53
C SER A 171 38.50 7.99 17.37
N SER A 172 38.18 6.68 17.39
CA SER A 172 38.96 5.70 18.15
C SER A 172 40.36 5.48 17.55
N ARG A 173 40.49 5.44 16.22
CA ARG A 173 41.81 5.38 15.55
C ARG A 173 42.71 6.58 15.90
N LYS A 174 42.13 7.77 16.02
CA LYS A 174 42.88 8.99 16.37
C LYS A 174 43.41 8.96 17.81
N ILE A 175 42.70 8.28 18.72
CA ILE A 175 43.12 8.09 20.12
C ILE A 175 44.24 7.03 20.20
N ILE A 176 44.11 5.92 19.49
CA ILE A 176 45.11 4.84 19.49
C ILE A 176 46.43 5.29 18.87
N ASN A 177 46.38 6.09 17.81
CA ASN A 177 47.57 6.57 17.11
C ASN A 177 48.15 7.87 17.69
N ARG A 178 47.75 8.30 18.89
CA ARG A 178 48.39 9.44 19.56
C ARG A 178 49.80 9.02 19.98
N PRO A 179 50.87 9.70 19.54
CA PRO A 179 52.21 9.42 20.03
C PRO A 179 52.21 9.61 21.55
N THR A 180 52.66 8.61 22.29
CA THR A 180 52.92 8.74 23.72
C THR A 180 54.07 9.74 23.85
N SER A 181 53.77 10.96 24.29
CA SER A 181 54.79 11.91 24.71
C SER A 181 55.49 11.31 25.93
N SER A 182 56.61 10.63 25.71
CA SER A 182 57.52 10.25 26.78
C SER A 182 58.15 11.54 27.34
N PRO A 183 58.09 11.77 28.66
CA PRO A 183 58.68 12.95 29.30
C PRO A 183 60.21 12.98 29.21
#